data_AF-A0A919SC63-F1
#
_entry.id   AF-A0A919SC63-F1
#
_cell.length_a   1.000
_cell.length_b   1.000
_cell.length_c   1.000
_cell.angle_alpha   90.00
_cell.angle_beta   90.00
_cell.angle_gamma   90.00
#
_symmetry.space_group_name_H-M   'P 1'
#
loop_
_entity.id
_entity.type
_entity.pdbx_description
1 polymer ?
#
loop_
_entity_poly.entity_id
_entity_poly.type
_entity_poly.pdbx_seq_one_letter_code
_entity_poly.pdbx_strand_id
1 'polypeptide(L)'
;MKGLWTPAWIARHILALVLVAGFLALGWWQFSRATGGNSLSWGYTFEWPVFAAFVVFIWYREVQQERRAARAAEEDAPAEPQSEPEQPSVPRQDAPVTVRRPVRVPVAPVAPAEDDPELAAYNDYLSWLAAHPGARPGDYPGRRTSAG
;
A
#
# COMPACT_ATOMS: atom_id res chain seq x y z
N MET A 1 17.76 -13.15 -32.82
CA MET A 1 16.44 -12.61 -32.40
C MET A 1 15.93 -13.34 -31.14
N LYS A 2 16.65 -13.25 -30.01
CA LYS A 2 16.27 -13.88 -28.74
C LYS A 2 16.88 -13.00 -27.63
N GLY A 3 16.11 -12.11 -27.01
CA GLY A 3 16.68 -11.28 -25.94
C GLY A 3 15.86 -10.09 -25.46
N LEU A 4 14.83 -9.64 -26.19
CA LEU A 4 14.05 -8.47 -25.76
C LEU A 4 12.90 -8.81 -24.79
N TRP A 5 12.61 -10.09 -24.59
CA TRP A 5 11.54 -10.58 -23.73
C TRP A 5 12.12 -11.60 -22.75
N THR A 6 12.99 -11.15 -21.86
CA THR A 6 13.28 -11.96 -20.67
C THR A 6 11.95 -12.16 -19.93
N PRO A 7 11.54 -13.41 -19.65
CA PRO A 7 10.24 -13.69 -19.01
C PRO A 7 10.08 -12.94 -17.67
N ALA A 8 11.20 -12.65 -17.01
CA ALA A 8 11.25 -11.81 -15.82
C ALA A 8 10.74 -10.37 -16.06
N TRP A 9 11.04 -9.76 -17.21
CA TRP A 9 10.62 -8.38 -17.51
C TRP A 9 9.11 -8.30 -17.77
N ILE A 10 8.57 -9.29 -18.49
CA ILE A 10 7.12 -9.43 -18.70
C ILE A 10 6.41 -9.65 -17.36
N ALA A 11 6.94 -10.54 -16.51
CA ALA A 11 6.38 -10.79 -15.19
C ALA A 11 6.32 -9.52 -14.35
N ARG A 12 7.36 -8.67 -14.38
CA ARG A 12 7.35 -7.38 -13.69
C ARG A 12 6.31 -6.40 -14.25
N HIS A 13 6.11 -6.35 -15.58
CA HIS A 13 5.03 -5.55 -16.19
C HIS A 13 3.65 -6.01 -15.74
N ILE A 14 3.42 -7.32 -15.77
CA ILE A 14 2.16 -7.91 -15.34
C ILE A 14 1.93 -7.61 -13.86
N LEU A 15 2.95 -7.77 -13.01
CA LEU A 15 2.86 -7.45 -11.59
C LEU A 15 2.48 -5.98 -11.35
N ALA A 16 3.14 -5.04 -12.04
CA ALA A 16 2.82 -3.63 -11.94
C ALA A 16 1.37 -3.33 -12.38
N LEU A 17 0.93 -3.90 -13.50
CA LEU A 17 -0.44 -3.76 -13.99
C LEU A 17 -1.47 -4.33 -13.01
N VAL A 18 -1.21 -5.50 -12.43
CA VAL A 18 -2.09 -6.14 -11.44
C VAL A 18 -2.19 -5.29 -10.18
N LEU A 19 -1.08 -4.74 -9.68
CA LEU A 19 -1.07 -3.84 -8.53
C LEU A 19 -1.90 -2.59 -8.80
N VAL A 20 -1.68 -1.93 -9.94
CA VAL A 20 -2.42 -0.71 -10.33
C VAL A 20 -3.90 -1.00 -10.47
N ALA A 21 -4.27 -2.08 -11.18
CA ALA A 21 -5.66 -2.48 -11.34
C ALA A 21 -6.31 -2.81 -9.98
N GLY A 22 -5.58 -3.49 -9.09
CA GLY A 22 -6.03 -3.79 -7.73
C GLY A 22 -6.32 -2.53 -6.92
N PHE A 23 -5.40 -1.56 -6.91
CA PHE A 23 -5.60 -0.29 -6.21
C PHE A 23 -6.77 0.51 -6.80
N LEU A 24 -6.91 0.58 -8.12
CA LEU A 24 -8.04 1.26 -8.75
C LEU A 24 -9.37 0.55 -8.48
N ALA A 25 -9.40 -0.79 -8.45
CA ALA A 25 -10.59 -1.56 -8.10
C ALA A 25 -11.00 -1.34 -6.63
N LEU A 26 -10.04 -1.29 -5.71
CA LEU A 26 -10.26 -0.92 -4.31
C LEU A 26 -10.79 0.52 -4.18
N GLY A 27 -10.20 1.47 -4.90
CA GLY A 27 -10.67 2.85 -4.96
C GLY A 27 -12.10 2.97 -5.50
N TRP A 28 -12.41 2.23 -6.56
CA TRP A 28 -13.75 2.18 -7.14
C TRP A 28 -14.80 1.57 -6.19
N TRP A 29 -14.41 0.52 -5.48
CA TRP A 29 -15.26 -0.09 -4.46
C TRP A 29 -15.52 0.89 -3.30
N GLN A 30 -14.50 1.64 -2.87
CA GLN A 30 -14.66 2.68 -1.86
C GLN A 30 -15.50 3.86 -2.36
N PHE A 31 -15.38 4.26 -3.62
CA PHE A 31 -16.24 5.27 -4.23
C PHE A 31 -17.71 4.84 -4.17
N SER A 32 -17.99 3.58 -4.53
CA SER A 32 -19.34 3.00 -4.47
C SER A 32 -19.91 3.02 -3.04
N ARG A 33 -19.07 2.76 -2.02
CA ARG A 33 -19.43 2.86 -0.60
C ARG A 33 -19.59 4.31 -0.13
N ALA A 34 -18.76 5.23 -0.59
CA ALA A 34 -18.81 6.64 -0.25
C ALA A 34 -20.11 7.30 -0.74
N THR A 35 -20.54 6.97 -1.98
CA THR A 35 -21.83 7.43 -2.52
C THR A 35 -23.04 6.87 -1.78
N GLY A 36 -22.86 5.81 -0.98
CA GLY A 36 -23.88 5.21 -0.12
C GLY A 36 -24.07 5.91 1.24
N GLY A 37 -23.35 7.00 1.51
CA GLY A 37 -23.50 7.82 2.73
C GLY A 37 -22.31 7.80 3.70
N ASN A 38 -21.27 7.01 3.43
CA ASN A 38 -20.08 6.97 4.29
C ASN A 38 -19.07 8.06 3.91
N SER A 39 -19.05 9.16 4.66
CA SER A 39 -18.13 10.30 4.42
C SER A 39 -16.64 9.92 4.57
N LEU A 40 -16.31 8.95 5.42
CA LEU A 40 -14.93 8.49 5.65
C LEU A 40 -14.32 7.75 4.44
N SER A 41 -15.15 7.10 3.62
CA SER A 41 -14.72 6.41 2.40
C SER A 41 -14.22 7.37 1.31
N TRP A 42 -14.48 8.68 1.41
CA TRP A 42 -13.96 9.67 0.46
C TRP A 42 -12.44 9.78 0.50
N GLY A 43 -11.84 9.76 1.70
CA GLY A 43 -10.38 9.82 1.84
C GLY A 43 -9.71 8.66 1.09
N TYR A 44 -10.21 7.44 1.31
CA TYR A 44 -9.71 6.24 0.65
C TYR A 44 -9.93 6.25 -0.87
N THR A 45 -11.04 6.80 -1.34
CA THR A 45 -11.34 6.92 -2.78
C THR A 45 -10.25 7.70 -3.53
N PHE A 46 -9.65 8.71 -2.88
CA PHE A 46 -8.55 9.48 -3.46
C PHE A 46 -7.17 8.90 -3.12
N GLU A 47 -7.02 8.32 -1.93
CA GLU A 47 -5.76 7.70 -1.48
C GLU A 47 -5.35 6.53 -2.38
N TRP A 48 -6.30 5.66 -2.75
CA TRP A 48 -6.01 4.49 -3.58
C TRP A 48 -5.44 4.85 -4.97
N PRO A 49 -6.02 5.79 -5.75
CA PRO A 49 -5.43 6.31 -6.98
C PRO A 49 -4.04 6.93 -6.79
N VAL A 50 -3.79 7.63 -5.68
CA VAL A 50 -2.47 8.21 -5.39
C VAL A 50 -1.42 7.11 -5.20
N PHE A 51 -1.76 6.04 -4.48
CA PHE A 51 -0.87 4.88 -4.37
C PHE A 51 -0.66 4.17 -5.71
N ALA A 52 -1.71 4.02 -6.52
CA ALA A 52 -1.59 3.47 -7.86
C ALA A 52 -0.61 4.30 -8.72
N ALA A 53 -0.73 5.63 -8.70
CA ALA A 53 0.18 6.54 -9.39
C ALA A 53 1.62 6.44 -8.86
N PHE A 54 1.79 6.30 -7.54
CA PHE A 54 3.09 6.12 -6.91
C PHE A 54 3.79 4.83 -7.36
N VAL A 55 3.05 3.73 -7.47
CA VAL A 55 3.56 2.44 -7.99
C VAL A 55 3.98 2.58 -9.45
N VAL A 56 3.14 3.23 -10.29
CA VAL A 56 3.49 3.52 -11.69
C VAL A 56 4.75 4.38 -11.78
N PHE A 57 4.91 5.36 -10.89
CA PHE A 57 6.09 6.22 -10.86
C PHE A 57 7.37 5.43 -10.53
N ILE A 58 7.35 4.61 -9.47
CA ILE A 58 8.50 3.75 -9.12
C ILE A 58 8.82 2.80 -10.28
N TRP A 59 7.79 2.17 -10.84
CA TRP A 59 7.92 1.26 -11.97
C TRP A 59 8.55 1.93 -13.19
N TYR A 60 8.05 3.12 -13.56
CA TYR A 60 8.60 3.91 -14.66
C TYR A 60 10.07 4.26 -14.41
N ARG A 61 10.41 4.64 -13.17
CA ARG A 61 11.79 4.98 -12.80
C ARG A 61 12.72 3.78 -12.93
N GLU A 62 12.29 2.61 -12.47
CA GLU A 62 13.03 1.34 -12.58
C GLU A 62 13.27 0.97 -14.05
N VAL A 63 12.21 0.99 -14.87
CA VAL A 63 12.32 0.72 -16.32
C VAL A 63 13.27 1.69 -16.99
N GLN A 64 13.24 2.98 -16.63
CA GLN A 64 14.17 3.96 -17.18
C GLN A 64 15.62 3.72 -16.73
N GLN A 65 15.84 3.27 -15.51
CA GLN A 65 17.18 2.91 -15.03
C GLN A 65 17.75 1.70 -15.79
N GLU A 66 16.96 0.63 -15.96
CA GLU A 66 17.38 -0.54 -16.75
C GLU A 66 17.64 -0.17 -18.20
N ARG A 67 16.81 0.69 -18.81
CA ARG A 67 17.04 1.18 -20.18
C ARG A 67 18.31 2.01 -20.31
N ARG A 68 18.65 2.82 -19.30
CA ARG A 68 19.91 3.58 -19.28
C ARG A 68 21.12 2.65 -19.16
N ALA A 69 21.03 1.66 -18.28
CA ALA A 69 22.09 0.65 -18.11
C ALA A 69 22.30 -0.18 -19.37
N ALA A 70 21.23 -0.60 -20.04
CA ALA A 70 21.30 -1.33 -21.30
C ALA A 70 21.97 -0.52 -22.41
N ARG A 71 21.65 0.78 -22.54
CA ARG A 71 22.32 1.66 -23.51
C ARG A 71 23.80 1.84 -23.21
N ALA A 72 24.17 2.03 -21.94
CA ALA A 72 25.57 2.17 -21.55
C ALA A 72 26.39 0.89 -21.86
N ALA A 73 25.82 -0.29 -21.62
CA ALA A 73 26.45 -1.57 -21.97
C ALA A 73 26.60 -1.79 -23.49
N GLU A 74 25.73 -1.18 -24.30
CA GLU A 74 25.81 -1.23 -25.76
C GLU A 74 26.84 -0.22 -26.31
N GLU A 75 27.01 0.93 -25.67
CA GLU A 75 28.08 1.91 -25.96
C GLU A 75 29.47 1.44 -25.51
N ASP A 76 29.55 0.66 -24.42
CA ASP A 76 30.81 0.16 -23.82
C ASP A 76 31.19 -1.26 -24.30
N ALA A 77 30.56 -1.77 -25.36
CA ALA A 77 30.87 -3.07 -25.97
C ALA A 77 32.22 -3.00 -26.74
N PRO A 78 33.32 -3.65 -26.29
CA PRO A 78 34.69 -3.26 -26.69
C PRO A 78 35.27 -3.95 -27.93
N ALA A 79 36.22 -3.26 -28.59
CA ALA A 79 37.40 -3.91 -29.15
C ALA A 79 38.22 -4.52 -27.99
N GLU A 80 38.35 -5.85 -27.94
CA GLU A 80 39.10 -6.61 -26.90
C GLU A 80 40.65 -6.48 -27.05
N PRO A 81 41.48 -7.01 -26.11
CA PRO A 81 41.43 -7.01 -24.64
C PRO A 81 42.81 -6.66 -24.01
N GLN A 82 42.86 -6.19 -22.75
CA GLN A 82 44.10 -6.25 -21.95
C GLN A 82 43.82 -6.70 -20.50
N SER A 83 44.64 -7.67 -20.10
CA SER A 83 44.62 -8.43 -18.85
C SER A 83 45.10 -7.65 -17.62
N GLU A 84 44.47 -7.95 -16.46
CA GLU A 84 44.81 -7.85 -15.01
C GLU A 84 46.25 -7.49 -14.55
N PRO A 85 46.52 -7.17 -13.24
CA PRO A 85 45.66 -7.13 -12.03
C PRO A 85 45.90 -5.94 -11.04
N GLU A 86 45.01 -5.71 -10.06
CA GLU A 86 45.39 -5.35 -8.66
C GLU A 86 44.18 -5.24 -7.70
N GLN A 87 44.15 -6.13 -6.69
CA GLN A 87 43.63 -5.85 -5.34
C GLN A 87 44.79 -5.25 -4.51
N PRO A 88 44.65 -4.53 -3.37
CA PRO A 88 43.54 -4.57 -2.40
C PRO A 88 43.16 -3.24 -1.68
N SER A 89 41.99 -3.16 -1.05
CA SER A 89 41.82 -2.56 0.29
C SER A 89 40.38 -2.64 0.81
N VAL A 90 40.23 -3.17 2.01
CA VAL A 90 39.01 -3.29 2.81
C VAL A 90 38.89 -2.02 3.70
N PRO A 91 37.69 -1.60 4.18
CA PRO A 91 37.12 -2.28 5.34
C PRO A 91 35.59 -2.48 5.32
N ARG A 92 35.24 -3.72 5.66
CA ARG A 92 34.06 -4.18 6.40
C ARG A 92 33.24 -3.07 7.07
N GLN A 93 32.06 -2.80 6.52
CA GLN A 93 31.01 -2.02 7.20
C GLN A 93 30.30 -2.89 8.24
N ASP A 94 30.90 -3.01 9.42
CA ASP A 94 30.18 -3.46 10.62
C ASP A 94 29.62 -2.22 11.34
N ALA A 95 28.52 -1.69 10.82
CA ALA A 95 27.71 -0.74 11.59
C ALA A 95 26.65 -1.55 12.36
N PRO A 96 26.65 -1.56 13.71
CA PRO A 96 25.59 -2.21 14.45
C PRO A 96 24.27 -1.49 14.16
N VAL A 97 23.32 -2.22 13.57
CA VAL A 97 21.91 -1.80 13.48
C VAL A 97 21.39 -1.65 14.89
N THR A 98 21.51 -0.44 15.44
CA THR A 98 20.83 -0.08 16.67
C THR A 98 19.35 0.00 16.33
N VAL A 99 18.60 -1.04 16.73
CA VAL A 99 17.14 -1.01 16.72
C VAL A 99 16.72 0.17 17.59
N ARG A 100 16.34 1.27 16.95
CA ARG A 100 15.81 2.44 17.64
C ARG A 100 14.61 1.98 18.47
N ARG A 101 14.62 2.37 19.74
CA ARG A 101 13.50 2.25 20.69
C ARG A 101 12.17 2.51 19.95
N PRO A 102 11.15 1.64 20.09
CA PRO A 102 9.88 1.86 19.41
C PRO A 102 9.35 3.23 19.82
N VAL A 103 9.27 4.12 18.84
CA VAL A 103 8.63 5.43 18.99
C VAL A 103 7.17 5.12 19.24
N ARG A 104 6.69 5.39 20.46
CA ARG A 104 5.25 5.43 20.71
C ARG A 104 4.72 6.59 19.88
N VAL A 105 4.08 6.24 18.77
CA VAL A 105 3.26 7.18 18.01
C VAL A 105 2.09 7.53 18.92
N PRO A 106 1.93 8.80 19.33
CA PRO A 106 0.70 9.22 19.98
C PRO A 106 -0.44 8.94 19.00
N VAL A 107 -1.38 8.08 19.41
CA VAL A 107 -2.64 7.92 18.69
C VAL A 107 -3.33 9.27 18.83
N ALA A 108 -3.32 10.05 17.76
CA ALA A 108 -4.13 11.26 17.68
C ALA A 108 -5.59 10.82 17.90
N PRO A 109 -6.36 11.51 18.75
CA PRO A 109 -7.78 11.25 18.85
C PRO A 109 -8.35 11.36 17.44
N VAL A 110 -8.90 10.26 16.95
CA VAL A 110 -9.67 10.24 15.71
C VAL A 110 -10.79 11.25 15.95
N ALA A 111 -10.83 12.32 15.15
CA ALA A 111 -11.93 13.28 15.20
C ALA A 111 -13.24 12.48 15.14
N PRO A 112 -14.26 12.82 15.96
CA PRO A 112 -15.52 12.08 15.96
C PRO A 112 -15.98 12.00 14.51
N ALA A 113 -16.07 10.76 14.00
CA ALA A 113 -16.67 10.51 12.70
C ALA A 113 -18.11 11.02 12.82
N GLU A 114 -18.37 12.19 12.24
CA GLU A 114 -19.66 12.88 12.34
C GLU A 114 -20.80 11.91 12.02
N ASP A 115 -21.61 11.62 13.05
CA ASP A 115 -22.91 10.97 13.05
C ASP A 115 -23.15 9.85 12.01
N ASP A 116 -22.22 8.90 11.86
CA ASP A 116 -22.50 7.67 11.10
C ASP A 116 -23.56 6.81 11.83
N PRO A 117 -24.78 6.67 11.27
CA PRO A 117 -25.86 5.95 11.93
C PRO A 117 -25.56 4.46 12.06
N GLU A 118 -24.79 3.88 11.13
CA GLU A 118 -24.38 2.48 11.14
C GLU A 118 -23.35 2.24 12.24
N LEU A 119 -22.32 3.08 12.31
CA LEU A 119 -21.31 3.02 13.36
C LEU A 119 -21.91 3.23 14.76
N ALA A 120 -22.85 4.16 14.89
CA ALA A 120 -23.55 4.39 16.15
C ALA A 120 -24.41 3.17 16.54
N ALA A 121 -24.99 2.43 15.59
CA ALA A 121 -25.78 1.23 15.89
C ALA A 121 -24.88 0.07 16.31
N TYR A 122 -23.72 -0.04 15.67
CA TYR A 122 -22.70 -1.03 16.03
C TYR A 122 -22.10 -0.77 17.41
N ASN A 123 -21.76 0.47 17.73
CA ASN A 123 -21.25 0.83 19.06
C ASN A 123 -22.30 0.60 20.16
N ASP A 124 -23.58 0.88 19.88
CA ASP A 124 -24.68 0.56 20.79
C ASP A 124 -24.80 -0.95 21.02
N TYR A 125 -24.80 -1.75 19.95
CA TYR A 125 -24.76 -3.21 20.03
C TYR A 125 -23.58 -3.75 20.86
N LEU A 126 -22.37 -3.23 20.63
CA LEU A 126 -21.17 -3.63 21.38
C LEU A 126 -21.27 -3.26 22.86
N SER A 127 -21.77 -2.06 23.17
CA SER A 127 -21.95 -1.63 24.56
C SER A 127 -23.00 -2.47 25.29
N TRP A 128 -24.09 -2.82 24.60
CA TRP A 128 -25.09 -3.73 25.11
C TRP A 128 -24.53 -5.14 25.34
N LEU A 129 -23.75 -5.67 24.41
CA LEU A 129 -23.13 -6.99 24.54
C LEU A 129 -22.11 -7.02 25.69
N ALA A 130 -21.34 -5.95 25.87
CA ALA A 130 -20.42 -5.81 27.00
C ALA A 130 -21.15 -5.80 28.35
N ALA A 131 -22.35 -5.23 28.42
CA ALA A 131 -23.19 -5.25 29.61
C ALA A 131 -23.90 -6.60 29.84
N HIS A 132 -24.00 -7.45 28.82
CA HIS A 132 -24.69 -8.75 28.86
C HIS A 132 -23.78 -9.90 28.42
N PRO A 133 -22.75 -10.26 29.22
CA PRO A 133 -21.85 -11.36 28.90
C PRO A 133 -22.60 -12.71 28.96
N GLY A 134 -23.04 -13.19 27.80
CA GLY A 134 -23.85 -14.42 27.65
C GLY A 134 -25.08 -14.24 26.78
N ALA A 135 -25.43 -13.00 26.42
CA ALA A 135 -26.48 -12.73 25.46
C ALA A 135 -26.10 -13.22 24.05
N ARG A 136 -27.08 -13.70 23.30
CA ARG A 136 -26.92 -14.10 21.90
C ARG A 136 -27.18 -12.90 20.99
N PRO A 137 -26.66 -12.89 19.75
CA PRO A 137 -26.90 -11.77 18.82
C PRO A 137 -28.39 -11.44 18.60
N GLY A 138 -29.28 -12.43 18.72
CA GLY A 138 -30.74 -12.25 18.58
C GLY A 138 -31.44 -11.66 19.80
N ASP A 139 -30.77 -11.58 20.96
CA ASP A 139 -31.33 -11.01 22.19
C ASP A 139 -31.19 -9.48 22.22
N TYR A 140 -30.50 -8.89 21.23
CA TYR A 140 -30.28 -7.45 21.15
C TYR A 140 -31.60 -6.72 20.82
N PRO A 141 -32.07 -5.82 21.70
CA PRO A 141 -33.39 -5.20 21.56
C PRO A 141 -33.49 -4.16 20.44
N GLY A 142 -32.39 -3.84 19.75
CA GLY A 142 -32.34 -2.77 18.76
C GLY A 142 -32.43 -1.38 19.39
N ARG A 143 -31.95 -0.37 18.66
CA ARG A 143 -32.00 1.02 19.15
C ARG A 143 -33.45 1.52 19.13
N ARG A 144 -34.02 1.89 20.29
CA ARG A 144 -35.30 2.61 20.36
C ARG A 144 -35.03 4.07 20.00
N THR A 145 -35.28 4.46 18.75
CA THR A 145 -35.19 5.85 18.31
C THR A 145 -36.30 6.66 18.96
N SER A 146 -36.01 7.31 20.08
CA SER A 146 -36.87 8.34 20.65
C SER A 146 -36.70 9.58 19.78
N ALA A 147 -37.60 9.78 18.83
CA ALA A 147 -37.69 11.04 18.10
C ALA A 147 -38.06 12.15 19.10
N GLY A 148 -37.18 13.13 19.27
CA GLY A 148 -37.39 14.36 20.02
C GLY A 148 -37.24 15.54 19.09
#